data_AF-A0A6C0EWM4-F1
#
_entry.id   AF-A0A6C0EWM4-F1
#
_cell.length_a   1.000
_cell.length_b   1.000
_cell.length_c   1.000
_cell.angle_alpha   90.00
_cell.angle_beta   90.00
_cell.angle_gamma   90.00
#
_symmetry.space_group_name_H-M   'P 1'
#
loop_
_entity.id
_entity.type
_entity.pdbx_description
1 polymer ?
#
loop_
_entity_poly.entity_id
_entity_poly.type
_entity_poly.pdbx_seq_one_letter_code
_entity_poly.pdbx_strand_id
1 'polypeptide(L)'
;MRTFYLLHVFFVFLYTLQKSFCIKNPVATTKPMIEKPKINLCNNCKHYIEILYKESTLIGNYYGQCAKFMDINDITGEVDYLSALIARNDETKCGRNGTLFEK
;
A
#
# COMPACT_ATOMS: atom_id res chain seq x y z
N MET A 1 15.36 -86.77 10.82
CA MET A 1 14.67 -85.78 9.95
C MET A 1 14.01 -84.70 10.81
N ARG A 2 14.80 -83.78 11.36
CA ARG A 2 14.34 -82.70 12.25
C ARG A 2 15.35 -81.56 12.16
N THR A 3 15.34 -80.78 11.08
CA THR A 3 16.17 -79.55 10.99
C THR A 3 15.81 -78.61 9.83
N PHE A 4 14.82 -78.93 8.99
CA PHE A 4 14.55 -78.15 7.77
C PHE A 4 13.48 -77.05 7.89
N TYR A 5 12.85 -76.86 9.05
CA TYR A 5 11.68 -75.97 9.20
C TYR A 5 11.92 -74.67 9.97
N LEU A 6 13.18 -74.30 10.28
CA LEU A 6 13.49 -73.11 11.09
C LEU A 6 14.08 -71.92 10.31
N LEU A 7 14.30 -72.02 8.99
CA LEU A 7 14.97 -70.97 8.21
C LEU A 7 14.07 -70.18 7.24
N HIS A 8 12.80 -70.54 7.06
CA HIS A 8 11.89 -69.82 6.16
C HIS A 8 10.98 -68.79 6.84
N VAL A 9 10.84 -68.82 8.16
CA VAL A 9 9.90 -67.93 8.87
C VAL A 9 10.51 -66.55 9.18
N PHE A 10 11.84 -66.41 9.15
CA PHE A 10 12.51 -65.16 9.50
C PHE A 10 12.64 -64.14 8.35
N PHE A 11 12.45 -64.54 7.09
CA PHE A 11 12.74 -63.65 5.95
C PHE A 11 11.56 -62.81 5.45
N VAL A 12 10.34 -63.05 5.95
CA VAL A 12 9.13 -62.34 5.49
C VAL A 12 8.85 -61.06 6.29
N PHE A 13 9.53 -60.85 7.43
CA PHE A 13 9.18 -59.78 8.37
C PHE A 13 9.79 -58.40 8.10
N LEU A 14 10.59 -58.21 7.04
CA LEU A 14 11.33 -56.96 6.80
C LEU A 14 10.87 -56.13 5.59
N TYR A 15 9.83 -56.52 4.85
CA TYR A 15 9.51 -55.93 3.54
C TYR A 15 8.14 -55.26 3.39
N THR A 16 7.57 -54.67 4.43
CA THR A 16 6.43 -53.76 4.25
C THR A 16 6.42 -52.70 5.34
N LEU A 17 6.84 -51.47 5.00
CA LEU A 17 6.30 -50.19 5.52
C LEU A 17 7.18 -48.99 5.09
N GLN A 18 7.48 -48.85 3.79
CA GLN A 18 7.70 -47.52 3.22
C GLN A 18 6.34 -46.95 2.80
N LYS A 19 5.54 -46.50 3.79
CA LYS A 19 4.37 -45.67 3.53
C LYS A 19 4.85 -44.26 3.25
N SER A 20 4.84 -43.92 1.97
CA SER A 20 5.10 -42.59 1.41
C SER A 20 4.47 -41.49 2.25
N PHE A 21 5.33 -40.68 2.85
CA PHE A 21 5.01 -39.44 3.50
C PHE A 21 4.72 -38.40 2.41
N CYS A 22 3.48 -38.34 1.92
CA CYS A 22 3.04 -37.19 1.12
C CYS A 22 2.81 -36.02 2.08
N ILE A 23 3.87 -35.27 2.38
CA ILE A 23 3.76 -33.94 3.00
C ILE A 23 3.02 -33.07 2.00
N LYS A 24 1.71 -32.87 2.21
CA LYS A 24 1.00 -31.76 1.61
C LYS A 24 1.55 -30.51 2.28
N ASN A 25 2.57 -29.89 1.68
CA ASN A 25 3.00 -28.57 2.08
C ASN A 25 1.75 -27.66 2.02
N PRO A 26 1.31 -27.06 3.14
CA PRO A 26 0.27 -26.06 3.07
C PRO A 26 0.83 -24.93 2.22
N VAL A 27 0.25 -24.73 1.04
CA VAL A 27 0.50 -23.55 0.22
C VAL A 27 0.16 -22.36 1.11
N ALA A 28 1.20 -21.66 1.54
CA ALA A 28 1.06 -20.40 2.23
C ALA A 28 0.30 -19.47 1.29
N THR A 29 -0.97 -19.24 1.59
CA THR A 29 -1.77 -18.21 0.94
C THR A 29 -1.17 -16.88 1.36
N THR A 30 -0.20 -16.40 0.60
CA THR A 30 0.24 -15.00 0.69
C THR A 30 -0.98 -14.17 0.35
N LYS A 31 -1.61 -13.61 1.39
CA LYS A 31 -2.65 -12.59 1.25
C LYS A 31 -2.11 -11.57 0.24
N PRO A 32 -2.84 -11.26 -0.85
CA PRO A 32 -2.37 -10.27 -1.80
C PRO A 32 -2.09 -8.99 -1.00
N MET A 33 -0.84 -8.53 -1.06
CA MET A 33 -0.49 -7.21 -0.54
C MET A 33 -1.31 -6.25 -1.38
N ILE A 34 -2.37 -5.70 -0.78
CA ILE A 34 -3.16 -4.64 -1.38
C ILE A 34 -2.18 -3.50 -1.61
N GLU A 35 -1.74 -3.34 -2.85
CA GLU A 35 -0.87 -2.25 -3.26
C GLU A 35 -1.58 -0.96 -2.86
N LYS A 36 -1.00 -0.24 -1.90
CA LYS A 36 -1.57 1.04 -1.48
C LYS A 36 -1.65 1.90 -2.73
N PRO A 37 -2.83 2.46 -3.07
CA PRO A 37 -2.93 3.35 -4.21
C PRO A 37 -1.89 4.45 -4.04
N LYS A 38 -1.11 4.73 -5.10
CA LYS A 38 -0.13 5.82 -5.08
C LYS A 38 -0.89 7.12 -4.81
N ILE A 39 -0.84 7.60 -3.56
CA ILE A 39 -1.53 8.82 -3.17
C ILE A 39 -0.73 9.99 -3.74
N ASN A 40 -1.34 10.70 -4.70
CA ASN A 40 -0.78 11.94 -5.22
C ASN A 40 -0.75 12.99 -4.09
N LEU A 41 0.42 13.36 -3.59
CA LEU A 41 0.56 14.35 -2.51
C LEU A 41 0.44 15.77 -3.06
N CYS A 42 -0.21 16.67 -2.32
CA CYS A 42 -0.42 18.05 -2.75
C CYS A 42 0.91 18.77 -2.99
N ASN A 43 1.93 18.60 -2.14
CA ASN A 43 3.24 19.23 -2.29
C ASN A 43 4.01 18.82 -3.55
N ASN A 44 3.60 17.74 -4.23
CA ASN A 44 4.17 17.32 -5.51
C ASN A 44 3.37 17.83 -6.72
N CYS A 45 2.31 18.62 -6.49
CA CYS A 45 1.45 19.17 -7.52
C CYS A 45 2.00 20.52 -7.99
N LYS A 46 1.95 20.79 -9.29
CA LYS A 46 2.40 22.08 -9.86
C LYS A 46 1.61 23.29 -9.34
N HIS A 47 0.42 23.05 -8.79
CA HIS A 47 -0.48 24.08 -8.26
C HIS A 47 -0.29 24.34 -6.76
N TYR A 48 0.67 23.68 -6.12
CA TYR A 48 0.90 23.82 -4.69
C TYR A 48 1.75 25.04 -4.38
N ILE A 49 1.30 25.84 -3.42
CA ILE A 49 2.01 27.01 -2.92
C ILE A 49 2.47 26.69 -1.50
N GLU A 50 3.79 26.71 -1.29
CA GLU A 50 4.40 26.50 0.01
C GLU A 50 4.16 27.70 0.94
N ILE A 51 3.84 27.42 2.21
CA ILE A 51 3.79 28.45 3.26
C ILE A 51 5.05 28.35 4.10
N LEU A 52 5.79 29.46 4.14
CA LEU A 52 7.00 29.63 4.95
C LEU A 52 6.67 30.41 6.22
N TYR A 53 7.04 29.86 7.38
CA TYR A 53 7.10 30.61 8.62
C TYR A 53 8.43 31.36 8.69
N LYS A 54 8.37 32.66 8.99
CA LYS A 54 9.55 33.54 9.08
C LYS A 54 10.49 33.37 7.88
N GLU A 55 9.92 33.25 6.68
CA GLU A 55 10.61 33.22 5.38
C GLU A 55 11.62 32.08 5.17
N SER A 56 11.75 31.16 6.12
CA SER A 56 12.84 30.18 6.14
C SER A 56 12.42 28.79 6.59
N THR A 57 11.27 28.67 7.26
CA THR A 57 10.83 27.40 7.86
C THR A 57 9.56 26.93 7.18
N LEU A 58 9.60 25.78 6.50
CA LEU A 58 8.41 25.11 5.97
C LEU A 58 7.53 24.65 7.14
N ILE A 59 6.27 25.12 7.18
CA ILE A 59 5.31 24.78 8.25
C ILE A 59 4.77 23.35 8.07
N GLY A 60 5.08 22.71 6.95
CA GLY A 60 4.77 21.31 6.66
C GLY A 60 3.98 21.14 5.38
N ASN A 61 4.10 19.95 4.79
CA ASN A 61 3.59 19.62 3.45
C ASN A 61 2.07 19.70 3.29
N TYR A 62 1.31 19.78 4.40
CA TYR A 62 -0.16 19.83 4.39
C TYR A 62 -0.73 21.23 4.55
N TYR A 63 0.07 22.21 4.96
CA TYR A 63 -0.40 23.56 5.27
C TYR A 63 -0.33 24.53 4.09
N GLY A 64 0.20 24.09 2.95
CA GLY A 64 0.25 24.90 1.73
C GLY A 64 -1.12 25.29 1.19
N GLN A 65 -1.10 26.20 0.21
CA GLN A 65 -2.28 26.63 -0.53
C GLN A 65 -2.32 25.98 -1.92
N CYS A 66 -3.47 26.06 -2.58
CA CYS A 66 -3.69 25.51 -3.91
C CYS A 66 -4.04 26.64 -4.90
N ALA A 67 -3.12 26.92 -5.82
CA ALA A 67 -3.29 27.92 -6.89
C ALA A 67 -4.44 27.60 -7.85
N LYS A 68 -4.83 26.32 -7.94
CA LYS A 68 -5.90 25.86 -8.84
C LYS A 68 -7.29 26.30 -8.39
N PHE A 69 -7.49 26.43 -7.08
CA PHE A 69 -8.76 26.84 -6.49
C PHE A 69 -8.51 28.15 -5.75
N MET A 70 -8.63 29.24 -6.48
CA MET A 70 -8.50 30.58 -5.97
C MET A 70 -9.77 31.36 -6.26
N ASP A 71 -10.15 32.20 -5.31
CA ASP A 71 -11.21 33.18 -5.49
C ASP A 71 -10.55 34.55 -5.59
N ILE A 72 -11.04 35.36 -6.53
CA ILE A 72 -10.56 36.73 -6.72
C ILE A 72 -11.65 37.66 -6.20
N ASN A 73 -11.28 38.56 -5.30
CA ASN A 73 -12.19 39.63 -4.89
C ASN A 73 -12.24 40.69 -5.98
N ASP A 74 -13.36 40.78 -6.69
CA ASP A 74 -13.53 41.72 -7.82
C ASP A 74 -13.41 43.21 -7.42
N ILE A 75 -13.54 43.54 -6.12
CA ILE A 75 -13.47 44.91 -5.61
C ILE A 75 -12.03 45.27 -5.24
N THR A 76 -11.34 44.41 -4.49
CA THR A 76 -9.98 44.69 -3.99
C THR A 76 -8.89 44.19 -4.94
N GLY A 77 -9.23 43.28 -5.85
CA GLY A 77 -8.28 42.57 -6.70
C GLY A 77 -7.44 41.53 -5.95
N GLU A 78 -7.73 41.28 -4.68
CA GLU A 78 -7.01 40.31 -3.86
C GLU A 78 -7.35 38.88 -4.27
N VAL A 79 -6.34 38.00 -4.23
CA VAL A 79 -6.46 36.59 -4.59
C VAL A 79 -6.40 35.76 -3.33
N ASP A 80 -7.50 35.08 -3.01
CA ASP A 80 -7.61 34.15 -1.90
C ASP A 80 -7.43 32.73 -2.39
N TYR A 81 -6.30 32.12 -2.02
CA TYR A 81 -6.02 30.74 -2.33
C TYR A 81 -6.65 29.78 -1.32
N LEU A 82 -7.31 28.74 -1.82
CA LEU A 82 -7.83 27.69 -0.98
C LEU A 82 -6.70 26.87 -0.36
N SER A 83 -6.84 26.49 0.91
CA SER A 83 -5.91 25.55 1.54
C SER A 83 -5.86 24.23 0.78
N ALA A 84 -4.65 23.69 0.57
CA ALA A 84 -4.45 22.38 -0.05
C ALA A 84 -5.15 21.24 0.73
N LEU A 85 -5.25 21.36 2.05
CA LEU A 85 -5.97 20.42 2.90
C LEU A 85 -7.48 20.47 2.61
N ILE A 86 -8.05 21.67 2.48
CA ILE A 86 -9.47 21.83 2.16
C ILE A 86 -9.75 21.28 0.76
N ALA A 87 -8.93 21.60 -0.23
CA ALA A 87 -9.05 21.06 -1.59
C ALA A 87 -9.00 19.52 -1.63
N ARG A 88 -8.20 18.90 -0.75
CA ARG A 88 -8.08 17.44 -0.61
C ARG A 88 -9.29 16.81 0.08
N ASN A 89 -9.90 17.52 1.02
CA ASN A 89 -11.05 17.02 1.77
C ASN A 89 -12.39 17.23 1.05
N ASP A 90 -12.39 18.00 -0.03
CA ASP A 90 -13.55 18.27 -0.86
C ASP A 90 -13.53 17.39 -2.12
N GLU A 91 -14.48 16.46 -2.22
CA GLU A 91 -14.63 15.54 -3.36
C GLU A 91 -15.07 16.24 -4.65
N THR A 92 -15.60 17.48 -4.57
CA THR A 92 -15.88 18.32 -5.76
C THR A 92 -14.63 18.98 -6.33
N LYS A 93 -13.53 18.98 -5.56
CA LYS A 93 -12.22 19.52 -5.94
C LYS A 93 -11.23 18.39 -6.18
N CYS A 94 -10.11 18.33 -5.44
CA CYS A 94 -9.12 17.28 -5.61
C CYS A 94 -9.55 15.95 -4.98
N GLY A 95 -10.37 15.99 -3.92
CA GLY A 95 -10.78 14.82 -3.17
C GLY A 95 -9.61 14.03 -2.56
N ARG A 96 -9.94 12.95 -1.83
CA ARG A 96 -8.91 12.16 -1.12
C ARG A 96 -7.93 11.46 -2.07
N ASN A 97 -8.34 11.22 -3.30
CA ASN A 97 -7.52 10.56 -4.32
C ASN A 97 -6.65 11.54 -5.12
N GLY A 98 -6.90 12.85 -5.04
CA GLY A 98 -6.20 13.82 -5.88
C GLY A 98 -6.58 13.67 -7.34
N THR A 99 -7.87 13.56 -7.63
CA THR A 99 -8.44 13.37 -8.98
C THR A 99 -8.00 14.45 -9.96
N LEU A 100 -7.80 15.67 -9.46
CA LEU A 100 -7.40 16.86 -10.22
C LEU A 100 -5.91 17.21 -10.08
N PHE A 101 -5.07 16.23 -9.68
CA PHE A 101 -3.63 16.38 -9.52
C PHE A 101 -2.91 16.58 -10.86
N GLU A 102 -1.95 17.50 -10.88
CA GLU A 102 -1.13 17.81 -12.06
C GLU A 102 0.34 17.95 -11.64
N LYS A 103 1.23 17.27 -12.37
CA LYS A 103 2.67 17.22 -12.10
C LYS A 103 3.43 18.25 -12.92
#